data_AF-A0A6V7V0N2-F1
#
_entry.id   AF-A0A6V7V0N2-F1
#
_cell.length_a   1.000
_cell.length_b   1.000
_cell.length_c   1.000
_cell.angle_alpha   90.00
_cell.angle_beta   90.00
_cell.angle_gamma   90.00
#
_symmetry.space_group_name_H-M   'P 1'
#
loop_
_entity.id
_entity.type
_entity.pdbx_description
1 polymer ?
#
loop_
_entity_poly.entity_id
_entity_poly.type
_entity_poly.pdbx_seq_one_letter_code
_entity_poly.pdbx_strand_id
1 'polypeptide(L)'
;MGVGQDITAELELKKYYPRCNFLALDPVADVNAELVEKQLNGTFIERVITAEDSYTANLTLNTIWNSHGKSQFDNNFNELSIGFFDFFQYYNDKSVIDLLIIDVDGSEFAIFQLLAGQYEQLPVTVCQMNIELHHQPFYGSFFIRHRFFRNFDWFIRHGRFALMKTDSINVTDLINVTKSYIYHRMFFVNLFDIVCLEKFLF
;
A
#
# COMPACT_ATOMS: atom_id res chain seq x y z
N MET A 1 -0.69 -4.21 -2.74
CA MET A 1 -0.04 -3.25 -3.68
C MET A 1 1.41 -3.22 -3.29
N GLY A 2 2.29 -3.37 -4.28
CA GLY A 2 3.68 -3.77 -4.10
C GLY A 2 3.77 -5.23 -3.68
N VAL A 3 4.06 -6.09 -4.64
CA VAL A 3 4.25 -7.53 -4.41
C VAL A 3 5.66 -7.78 -3.88
N GLY A 4 6.65 -7.00 -4.35
CA GLY A 4 7.99 -7.04 -3.76
C GLY A 4 8.70 -8.40 -3.87
N GLN A 5 8.34 -9.21 -4.87
CA GLN A 5 8.93 -10.54 -5.14
C GLN A 5 8.72 -11.58 -4.03
N ASP A 6 7.82 -11.31 -3.08
CA ASP A 6 7.44 -12.24 -2.01
C ASP A 6 5.93 -12.23 -1.81
N ILE A 7 5.32 -13.42 -1.81
CA ILE A 7 3.88 -13.63 -1.61
C ILE A 7 3.57 -14.48 -0.38
N THR A 8 4.52 -14.60 0.55
CA THR A 8 4.40 -15.48 1.72
C THR A 8 3.21 -15.08 2.58
N ALA A 9 2.99 -13.78 2.79
CA ALA A 9 1.87 -13.28 3.58
C ALA A 9 0.51 -13.62 2.94
N GLU A 10 0.41 -13.49 1.62
CA GLU A 10 -0.78 -13.80 0.82
C GLU A 10 -1.06 -15.30 0.81
N LEU A 11 -0.01 -16.13 0.71
CA LEU A 11 -0.14 -17.59 0.80
C LEU A 11 -0.63 -18.02 2.18
N GLU A 12 -0.12 -17.43 3.26
CA GLU A 12 -0.64 -17.68 4.61
C GLU A 12 -2.09 -17.20 4.74
N LEU A 13 -2.42 -16.01 4.22
CA LEU A 13 -3.79 -15.49 4.24
C LEU A 13 -4.76 -16.45 3.53
N LYS A 14 -4.36 -16.99 2.38
CA LYS A 14 -5.16 -17.94 1.60
C LYS A 14 -5.49 -19.22 2.37
N LYS A 15 -4.65 -19.65 3.32
CA LYS A 15 -4.95 -20.81 4.19
C LYS A 15 -6.14 -20.54 5.10
N TYR A 16 -6.25 -19.33 5.63
CA TYR A 16 -7.36 -18.92 6.49
C TYR A 16 -8.60 -18.50 5.68
N TYR A 17 -8.39 -17.95 4.49
CA TYR A 17 -9.44 -17.47 3.59
C TYR A 17 -9.36 -18.14 2.22
N PRO A 18 -9.71 -19.44 2.08
CA PRO A 18 -9.46 -20.20 0.85
C PRO A 18 -10.25 -19.74 -0.39
N ARG A 19 -11.25 -18.88 -0.20
CA ARG A 19 -12.09 -18.31 -1.28
C ARG A 19 -11.76 -16.85 -1.59
N CYS A 20 -10.66 -16.31 -1.09
CA CYS A 20 -10.26 -14.95 -1.41
C CYS A 20 -9.81 -14.84 -2.88
N ASN A 21 -10.07 -13.67 -3.47
CA ASN A 21 -9.56 -13.29 -4.79
C ASN A 21 -8.45 -12.26 -4.59
N PHE A 22 -7.28 -12.51 -5.15
CA PHE A 22 -6.15 -11.59 -5.06
C PHE A 22 -6.09 -10.71 -6.31
N LEU A 23 -6.05 -9.39 -6.10
CA LEU A 23 -5.68 -8.41 -7.13
C LEU A 23 -4.40 -7.73 -6.65
N ALA A 24 -3.32 -7.94 -7.39
CA ALA A 24 -2.00 -7.41 -7.07
C ALA A 24 -1.55 -6.40 -8.12
N LEU A 25 -0.77 -5.42 -7.68
CA LEU A 25 -0.23 -4.37 -8.52
C LEU A 25 1.22 -4.11 -8.13
N ASP A 26 2.10 -4.12 -9.12
CA ASP A 26 3.54 -3.87 -8.97
C ASP A 26 4.13 -3.51 -10.36
N PRO A 27 5.13 -2.62 -10.47
CA PRO A 27 5.76 -2.31 -11.75
C PRO A 27 6.66 -3.43 -12.31
N VAL A 28 7.03 -4.43 -11.51
CA VAL A 28 8.00 -5.46 -11.89
C VAL A 28 7.29 -6.75 -12.29
N ALA A 29 6.89 -6.87 -13.56
CA ALA A 29 6.09 -8.01 -14.02
C ALA A 29 6.84 -9.33 -14.12
N ASP A 30 8.13 -9.30 -14.46
CA ASP A 30 8.92 -10.50 -14.82
C ASP A 30 8.94 -11.57 -13.72
N VAL A 31 8.97 -11.17 -12.45
CA VAL A 31 8.91 -12.08 -11.30
C VAL A 31 7.51 -12.08 -10.67
N ASN A 32 6.89 -10.91 -10.50
CA ASN A 32 5.67 -10.80 -9.69
C ASN A 32 4.43 -11.36 -10.37
N ALA A 33 4.34 -11.30 -11.71
CA ALA A 33 3.22 -11.86 -12.44
C ALA A 33 3.14 -13.38 -12.24
N GLU A 34 4.28 -14.08 -12.30
CA GLU A 34 4.32 -15.53 -12.07
C GLU A 34 3.91 -15.90 -10.64
N LEU A 35 4.41 -15.18 -9.64
CA LEU A 35 4.05 -15.41 -8.23
C LEU A 35 2.53 -15.26 -8.03
N VAL A 36 1.97 -14.15 -8.50
CA VAL A 36 0.55 -13.83 -8.30
C VAL A 36 -0.36 -14.75 -9.11
N GLU A 37 -0.10 -14.90 -10.40
CA GLU A 37 -1.01 -15.61 -11.29
C GLU A 37 -0.91 -17.12 -11.13
N LYS A 38 0.30 -17.67 -11.01
CA LYS A 38 0.49 -19.14 -10.95
C LYS A 38 0.42 -19.71 -9.53
N GLN A 39 0.92 -18.98 -8.53
CA GLN A 39 0.99 -19.51 -7.15
C GLN A 39 -0.18 -19.01 -6.29
N LEU A 40 -0.52 -17.72 -6.35
CA LEU A 40 -1.70 -17.19 -5.64
C LEU A 40 -3.02 -17.44 -6.38
N ASN A 41 -3.00 -17.74 -7.68
CA ASN A 41 -4.21 -17.77 -8.51
C ASN A 41 -4.98 -16.44 -8.42
N GLY A 42 -4.23 -15.34 -8.50
CA GLY A 42 -4.74 -13.96 -8.50
C GLY A 42 -4.61 -13.30 -9.87
N THR A 43 -4.90 -12.01 -9.92
CA THR A 43 -4.70 -11.14 -11.08
C THR A 43 -3.56 -10.17 -10.81
N PHE A 44 -2.61 -10.10 -11.73
CA PHE A 44 -1.48 -9.18 -11.65
C PHE A 44 -1.68 -7.99 -12.60
N ILE A 45 -1.41 -6.79 -12.12
CA ILE A 45 -1.48 -5.54 -12.90
C ILE A 45 -0.11 -4.85 -12.86
N GLU A 46 0.54 -4.77 -14.01
CA GLU A 46 1.85 -4.11 -14.16
C GLU A 46 1.70 -2.58 -14.16
N ARG A 47 1.73 -1.97 -12.98
CA ARG A 47 1.59 -0.51 -12.82
C ARG A 47 2.32 -0.01 -11.59
N VAL A 48 2.76 1.24 -11.64
CA VAL A 48 3.19 2.01 -10.47
C VAL A 48 1.97 2.73 -9.90
N ILE A 49 1.64 2.52 -8.64
CA ILE A 49 0.62 3.32 -7.97
C ILE A 49 1.24 4.65 -7.55
N THR A 50 0.54 5.74 -7.83
CA THR A 50 0.96 7.08 -7.39
C THR A 50 -0.15 7.73 -6.59
N ALA A 51 0.23 8.60 -5.66
CA ALA A 51 -0.71 9.54 -5.07
C ALA A 51 -0.76 10.79 -5.96
N GLU A 52 -1.93 11.12 -6.47
CA GLU A 52 -2.17 12.30 -7.33
C GLU A 52 -2.16 13.63 -6.55
N ASP A 53 -1.45 13.67 -5.42
CA ASP A 53 -1.31 14.88 -4.64
C ASP A 53 -0.13 15.70 -5.19
N SER A 54 -0.35 17.01 -5.37
CA SER A 54 0.63 17.93 -5.96
C SER A 54 1.92 18.11 -5.13
N TYR A 55 1.98 17.53 -3.93
CA TYR A 55 3.10 17.66 -3.01
C TYR A 55 4.05 16.47 -3.09
N THR A 56 3.52 15.24 -3.15
CA THR A 56 4.30 14.01 -3.24
C THR A 56 4.56 13.56 -4.66
N ALA A 57 3.81 14.08 -5.66
CA ALA A 57 4.14 13.92 -7.06
C ALA A 57 5.59 14.38 -7.39
N ASN A 58 6.13 15.33 -6.62
CA ASN A 58 7.51 15.81 -6.74
C ASN A 58 8.55 14.95 -5.98
N LEU A 59 8.10 13.97 -5.19
CA LEU A 59 8.96 13.06 -4.40
C LEU A 59 9.07 11.67 -5.03
N THR A 60 8.16 11.32 -5.95
CA THR A 60 8.32 10.16 -6.82
C THR A 60 9.54 10.36 -7.70
N LEU A 61 10.66 9.76 -7.28
CA LEU A 61 11.75 9.49 -8.19
C LEU A 61 11.16 8.54 -9.25
N ASN A 62 11.38 8.82 -10.54
CA ASN A 62 10.98 7.94 -11.65
C ASN A 62 11.83 6.66 -11.63
N THR A 63 11.80 5.94 -10.52
CA THR A 63 12.63 4.79 -10.23
C THR A 63 11.73 3.65 -9.82
N ILE A 64 11.97 2.50 -10.41
CA ILE A 64 11.34 1.23 -10.03
C ILE A 64 12.42 0.26 -9.60
N TRP A 65 12.07 -0.72 -8.77
CA TRP A 65 12.94 -1.86 -8.56
C TRP A 65 12.98 -2.72 -9.81
N ASN A 66 14.08 -3.44 -10.04
CA ASN A 66 14.14 -4.49 -11.05
C ASN A 66 14.06 -5.88 -10.38
N SER A 67 13.99 -6.93 -11.19
CA SER A 67 14.00 -8.32 -10.72
C SER A 67 15.22 -8.73 -9.88
N HIS A 68 16.27 -7.91 -9.85
CA HIS A 68 17.47 -8.16 -9.05
C HIS A 68 17.46 -7.37 -7.73
N GLY A 69 16.34 -6.74 -7.38
CA GLY A 69 16.21 -5.95 -6.16
C GLY A 69 17.09 -4.70 -6.18
N LYS A 70 17.24 -4.06 -7.35
CA LYS A 70 17.92 -2.75 -7.48
C LYS A 70 16.96 -1.68 -8.02
N SER A 71 16.91 -0.55 -7.32
CA SER A 71 16.22 0.65 -7.80
C SER A 71 16.96 1.23 -9.00
N GLN A 72 16.24 1.51 -10.09
CA GLN A 72 16.75 2.08 -11.32
C GLN A 72 15.77 3.08 -11.91
N PHE A 73 16.28 4.09 -12.60
CA PHE A 73 15.43 5.04 -13.32
C PHE A 73 14.69 4.33 -14.46
N ASP A 74 13.40 4.62 -14.61
CA ASP A 74 12.57 4.09 -15.69
C ASP A 74 12.01 5.22 -16.56
N ASN A 75 12.32 5.18 -17.86
CA ASN A 75 11.85 6.17 -18.81
C ASN A 75 10.34 6.09 -19.10
N ASN A 76 9.73 4.92 -18.86
CA ASN A 76 8.32 4.63 -19.08
C ASN A 76 7.50 4.80 -17.79
N PHE A 77 8.10 5.31 -16.71
CA PHE A 77 7.44 5.48 -15.41
C PHE A 77 6.07 6.16 -15.53
N ASN A 78 5.96 7.22 -16.33
CA ASN A 78 4.71 7.95 -16.52
C ASN A 78 3.64 7.11 -17.23
N GLU A 79 4.03 6.25 -18.17
CA GLU A 79 3.10 5.35 -18.89
C GLU A 79 2.64 4.19 -18.01
N LEU A 80 3.50 3.75 -17.08
CA LEU A 80 3.19 2.72 -16.08
C LEU A 80 2.45 3.28 -14.86
N SER A 81 2.38 4.59 -14.70
CA SER A 81 1.77 5.22 -13.52
C SER A 81 0.25 5.19 -13.59
N ILE A 82 -0.37 4.91 -12.45
CA ILE A 82 -1.81 5.07 -12.25
C ILE A 82 -2.07 5.69 -10.88
N GLY A 83 -3.03 6.62 -10.83
CA GLY A 83 -3.47 7.21 -9.57
C GLY A 83 -4.13 6.20 -8.65
N PHE A 84 -4.01 6.43 -7.35
CA PHE A 84 -4.55 5.53 -6.33
C PHE A 84 -6.07 5.31 -6.48
N PHE A 85 -6.87 6.36 -6.73
CA PHE A 85 -8.32 6.21 -6.93
C PHE A 85 -8.66 5.63 -8.31
N ASP A 86 -7.96 6.10 -9.35
CA ASP A 86 -8.09 5.60 -10.72
C ASP A 86 -7.87 4.09 -10.80
N PHE A 87 -6.91 3.54 -10.04
CA PHE A 87 -6.70 2.10 -9.99
C PHE A 87 -7.98 1.33 -9.63
N PHE A 88 -8.68 1.76 -8.58
CA PHE A 88 -9.91 1.09 -8.17
C PHE A 88 -11.05 1.30 -9.18
N GLN A 89 -11.05 2.43 -9.89
CA GLN A 89 -12.04 2.69 -10.93
C GLN A 89 -11.83 1.81 -12.17
N TYR A 90 -10.58 1.57 -12.58
CA TYR A 90 -10.28 0.86 -13.83
C TYR A 90 -10.06 -0.64 -13.68
N TYR A 91 -9.47 -1.09 -12.56
CA TYR A 91 -8.97 -2.47 -12.42
C TYR A 91 -9.71 -3.30 -11.38
N ASN A 92 -10.56 -2.68 -10.57
CA ASN A 92 -11.30 -3.38 -9.55
C ASN A 92 -12.80 -3.38 -9.87
N ASP A 93 -13.35 -4.58 -10.05
CA ASP A 93 -14.77 -4.80 -10.33
C ASP A 93 -15.62 -4.99 -9.06
N LYS A 94 -15.00 -4.97 -7.88
CA LYS A 94 -15.66 -5.23 -6.59
C LYS A 94 -16.03 -3.94 -5.87
N SER A 95 -17.27 -3.81 -5.43
CA SER A 95 -17.68 -2.68 -4.58
C SER A 95 -17.09 -2.73 -3.17
N VAL A 96 -16.59 -3.88 -2.72
CA VAL A 96 -16.03 -4.10 -1.39
C VAL A 96 -14.69 -4.80 -1.49
N ILE A 97 -13.70 -4.27 -0.77
CA ILE A 97 -12.37 -4.84 -0.58
C ILE A 97 -12.27 -5.29 0.87
N ASP A 98 -12.11 -6.60 1.09
CA ASP A 98 -11.94 -7.18 2.41
C ASP A 98 -10.67 -6.69 3.10
N LEU A 99 -9.55 -6.73 2.39
CA LEU A 99 -8.24 -6.35 2.88
C LEU A 99 -7.46 -5.63 1.78
N LEU A 100 -7.08 -4.39 2.06
CA LEU A 100 -6.17 -3.59 1.25
C LEU A 100 -4.79 -3.57 1.92
N ILE A 101 -3.78 -4.12 1.24
CA ILE A 101 -2.37 -4.06 1.67
C ILE A 101 -1.64 -3.03 0.81
N ILE A 102 -1.02 -2.05 1.46
CA ILE A 102 -0.29 -0.94 0.84
C ILE A 102 1.16 -1.01 1.30
N ASP A 103 2.03 -1.42 0.39
CA ASP A 103 3.47 -1.54 0.59
C ASP A 103 4.13 -1.03 -0.69
N VAL A 104 4.28 0.29 -0.82
CA VAL A 104 4.58 0.92 -2.12
C VAL A 104 5.69 1.94 -1.98
N ASP A 105 6.90 1.40 -1.83
CA ASP A 105 8.19 2.05 -1.67
C ASP A 105 8.21 3.58 -1.88
N GLY A 106 7.74 4.32 -0.87
CA GLY A 106 7.87 5.77 -0.78
C GLY A 106 6.63 6.61 -1.12
N SER A 107 5.55 6.01 -1.61
CA SER A 107 4.28 6.71 -1.87
C SER A 107 3.24 6.55 -0.73
N GLU A 108 3.55 5.80 0.32
CA GLU A 108 2.57 5.39 1.33
C GLU A 108 2.07 6.55 2.17
N PHE A 109 2.94 7.51 2.50
CA PHE A 109 2.54 8.73 3.20
C PHE A 109 1.51 9.55 2.41
N ALA A 110 1.67 9.59 1.10
CA ALA A 110 0.80 10.34 0.22
C ALA A 110 -0.56 9.65 0.04
N ILE A 111 -0.53 8.33 -0.19
CA ILE A 111 -1.72 7.50 -0.27
C ILE A 111 -2.50 7.55 1.04
N PHE A 112 -1.82 7.46 2.19
CA PHE A 112 -2.45 7.59 3.50
C PHE A 112 -3.15 8.94 3.65
N GLN A 113 -2.54 10.02 3.16
CA GLN A 113 -3.17 11.33 3.20
C GLN A 113 -4.40 11.43 2.29
N LEU A 114 -4.38 10.84 1.09
CA LEU A 114 -5.57 10.77 0.23
C LEU A 114 -6.69 10.01 0.93
N LEU A 115 -6.37 8.86 1.53
CA LEU A 115 -7.32 8.09 2.33
C LEU A 115 -7.83 8.90 3.52
N ALA A 116 -6.97 9.63 4.23
CA ALA A 116 -7.43 10.50 5.30
C ALA A 116 -8.35 11.60 4.79
N GLY A 117 -7.96 12.38 3.78
CA GLY A 117 -8.74 13.54 3.37
C GLY A 117 -9.94 13.25 2.47
N GLN A 118 -9.93 12.13 1.75
CA GLN A 118 -10.77 11.92 0.56
C GLN A 118 -11.33 10.50 0.45
N TYR A 119 -11.35 9.71 1.53
CA TYR A 119 -11.90 8.34 1.49
C TYR A 119 -13.28 8.23 0.84
N GLU A 120 -14.17 9.22 1.06
CA GLU A 120 -15.52 9.22 0.50
C GLU A 120 -15.56 9.31 -1.04
N GLN A 121 -14.45 9.64 -1.69
CA GLN A 121 -14.31 9.65 -3.15
C GLN A 121 -13.84 8.31 -3.70
N LEU A 122 -13.42 7.39 -2.83
CA LEU A 122 -12.97 6.06 -3.22
C LEU A 122 -14.19 5.28 -3.76
N PRO A 123 -14.12 4.68 -4.97
CA PRO A 123 -15.27 4.00 -5.58
C PRO A 123 -15.58 2.64 -4.92
N VAL A 124 -14.86 2.28 -3.86
CA VAL A 124 -14.93 0.99 -3.17
C VAL A 124 -14.97 1.18 -1.67
N THR A 125 -15.64 0.27 -0.97
CA THR A 125 -15.56 0.16 0.48
C THR A 125 -14.40 -0.73 0.88
N VAL A 126 -13.46 -0.22 1.68
CA VAL A 126 -12.35 -1.00 2.25
C VAL A 126 -12.67 -1.39 3.69
N CYS A 127 -12.67 -2.69 3.99
CA CYS A 127 -12.97 -3.19 5.33
C CYS A 127 -11.77 -3.28 6.25
N GLN A 128 -10.64 -3.74 5.73
CA GLN A 128 -9.36 -3.76 6.44
C GLN A 128 -8.30 -3.09 5.60
N MET A 129 -7.40 -2.38 6.27
CA MET A 129 -6.26 -1.76 5.63
C MET A 129 -5.00 -2.07 6.42
N ASN A 130 -4.01 -2.62 5.74
CA ASN A 130 -2.64 -2.71 6.23
C ASN A 130 -1.75 -1.81 5.38
N ILE A 131 -1.00 -0.93 6.04
CA ILE A 131 -0.06 -0.03 5.36
C ILE A 131 1.31 -0.16 6.01
N GLU A 132 2.35 -0.29 5.19
CA GLU A 132 3.75 -0.21 5.58
C GLU A 132 4.29 1.18 5.27
N LEU A 133 4.71 1.91 6.30
CA LEU A 133 5.33 3.23 6.14
C LEU A 133 6.84 3.09 6.21
N HIS A 134 7.48 3.32 5.06
CA HIS A 134 8.92 3.42 4.93
C HIS A 134 9.44 4.72 5.53
N HIS A 135 10.30 4.65 6.56
CA HIS A 135 10.95 5.85 7.09
C HIS A 135 11.94 6.42 6.06
N GLN A 136 11.60 7.59 5.49
CA GLN A 136 12.50 8.27 4.55
C GLN A 136 13.54 9.13 5.31
N PRO A 137 14.85 8.88 5.13
CA PRO A 137 15.91 9.57 5.88
C PRO A 137 16.28 10.97 5.33
N PHE A 138 15.60 11.49 4.30
CA PHE A 138 16.01 12.72 3.61
C PHE A 138 15.49 14.04 4.23
N TYR A 139 16.13 15.15 3.85
CA TYR A 139 15.75 16.53 4.18
C TYR A 139 14.32 16.82 3.67
N GLY A 140 13.41 17.21 4.59
CA GLY A 140 11.96 17.32 4.35
C GLY A 140 11.13 16.34 5.20
N SER A 141 11.76 15.31 5.76
CA SER A 141 11.12 14.28 6.59
C SER A 141 10.42 14.82 7.84
N PHE A 142 10.78 16.01 8.36
CA PHE A 142 10.06 16.62 9.48
C PHE A 142 8.66 17.11 9.06
N PHE A 143 8.55 17.80 7.92
CA PHE A 143 7.27 18.29 7.40
C PHE A 143 6.37 17.12 6.97
N ILE A 144 6.94 16.12 6.31
CA ILE A 144 6.22 14.89 5.91
C ILE A 144 5.70 14.17 7.17
N ARG A 145 6.54 13.99 8.20
CA ARG A 145 6.13 13.37 9.47
C ARG A 145 5.05 14.18 10.19
N HIS A 146 5.21 15.50 10.31
CA HIS A 146 4.22 16.34 10.99
C HIS A 146 2.87 16.31 10.27
N ARG A 147 2.89 16.39 8.93
CA ARG A 147 1.69 16.29 8.09
C ARG A 147 1.04 14.91 8.22
N PHE A 148 1.84 13.84 8.21
CA PHE A 148 1.37 12.49 8.48
C PHE A 148 0.64 12.41 9.81
N PHE A 149 1.27 12.84 10.92
CA PHE A 149 0.63 12.77 12.24
C PHE A 149 -0.65 13.60 12.33
N ARG A 150 -0.73 14.75 11.64
CA ARG A 150 -1.96 15.54 11.55
C ARG A 150 -3.06 14.79 10.81
N ASN A 151 -2.76 14.20 9.66
CA ASN A 151 -3.73 13.39 8.91
C ASN A 151 -4.13 12.14 9.69
N PHE A 152 -3.19 11.52 10.39
CA PHE A 152 -3.43 10.34 11.22
C PHE A 152 -4.34 10.65 12.41
N ASP A 153 -4.07 11.73 13.15
CA ASP A 153 -4.95 12.18 14.25
C ASP A 153 -6.36 12.48 13.73
N TRP A 154 -6.46 13.17 12.58
CA TRP A 154 -7.75 13.41 11.92
C TRP A 154 -8.45 12.10 11.54
N PHE A 155 -7.74 11.16 10.92
CA PHE A 155 -8.26 9.88 10.44
C PHE A 155 -8.84 9.03 11.58
N ILE A 156 -8.13 8.96 12.71
CA ILE A 156 -8.60 8.24 13.90
C ILE A 156 -9.78 8.95 14.55
N ARG A 157 -9.74 10.28 14.70
CA ARG A 157 -10.82 11.05 15.34
C ARG A 157 -12.11 11.07 14.54
N HIS A 158 -12.03 10.94 13.21
CA HIS A 158 -13.21 10.84 12.36
C HIS A 158 -14.03 9.57 12.65
N GLY A 159 -13.42 8.54 13.25
CA GLY A 159 -14.12 7.38 13.79
C GLY A 159 -14.56 6.34 12.74
N ARG A 160 -14.29 6.57 11.46
CA ARG A 160 -14.56 5.60 10.40
C ARG A 160 -13.69 4.35 10.53
N PHE A 161 -12.41 4.54 10.80
CA PHE A 161 -11.43 3.47 10.96
C PHE A 161 -10.88 3.42 12.37
N ALA A 162 -10.87 2.24 12.98
CA ALA A 162 -10.16 1.99 14.23
C ALA A 162 -8.77 1.42 13.94
N LEU A 163 -7.75 1.95 14.63
CA LEU A 163 -6.42 1.38 14.65
C LEU A 163 -6.40 0.15 15.57
N MET A 164 -6.14 -1.02 15.00
CA MET A 164 -6.16 -2.29 15.73
C MET A 164 -4.78 -2.70 16.23
N LYS A 165 -3.75 -2.50 15.40
CA LYS A 165 -2.38 -2.88 15.72
C LYS A 165 -1.39 -1.96 15.00
N THR A 166 -0.29 -1.70 15.65
CA THR A 166 0.91 -1.13 15.04
C THR A 166 2.10 -2.04 15.30
N ASP A 167 2.98 -2.18 14.33
CA ASP A 167 4.26 -2.84 14.47
C ASP A 167 5.37 -1.94 13.93
N SER A 168 6.58 -2.11 14.42
CA SER A 168 7.74 -1.32 13.99
C SER A 168 8.94 -2.24 13.85
N ILE A 169 9.39 -2.38 12.61
CA ILE A 169 10.52 -3.24 12.25
C ILE A 169 11.72 -2.34 11.99
N ASN A 170 12.83 -2.62 12.67
CA ASN A 170 14.10 -1.95 12.42
C ASN A 170 15.03 -2.95 11.72
N VAL A 171 15.33 -2.70 10.46
CA VAL A 171 16.24 -3.52 9.66
C VAL A 171 17.57 -2.79 9.56
N THR A 172 18.62 -3.41 10.07
CA THR A 172 19.99 -2.92 9.87
C THR A 172 20.54 -3.55 8.60
N ASP A 173 20.99 -2.72 7.66
CA ASP A 173 21.67 -3.18 6.46
C ASP A 173 22.97 -3.90 6.88
N LEU A 174 23.03 -5.21 6.63
CA LEU A 174 24.16 -6.06 7.04
C LEU A 174 25.45 -5.71 6.30
N ILE A 175 25.35 -5.01 5.17
CA ILE A 175 26.48 -4.61 4.32
C ILE A 175 26.93 -3.18 4.68
N ASN A 176 25.97 -2.29 4.98
CA ASN A 176 26.23 -0.96 5.52
C ASN A 176 25.61 -0.80 6.90
N VAL A 177 26.32 -1.21 7.95
CA VAL A 177 25.86 -1.21 9.35
C VAL A 177 25.44 0.17 9.88
N THR A 178 25.70 1.25 9.13
CA THR A 178 25.28 2.62 9.42
C THR A 178 23.92 3.00 8.81
N LYS A 179 23.37 2.17 7.90
CA LYS A 179 22.02 2.32 7.36
C LYS A 179 21.07 1.42 8.12
N SER A 180 20.13 2.04 8.81
CA SER A 180 18.99 1.38 9.43
C SER A 180 17.72 1.88 8.75
N TYR A 181 16.88 0.96 8.30
CA TYR A 181 15.57 1.24 7.76
C TYR A 181 14.52 0.91 8.81
N ILE A 182 13.61 1.85 9.06
CA ILE A 182 12.50 1.65 9.98
C ILE A 182 11.23 1.57 9.14
N TYR A 183 10.48 0.50 9.34
CA TYR A 183 9.20 0.25 8.69
C TYR A 183 8.14 0.24 9.79
N HIS A 184 7.08 1.04 9.62
CA HIS A 184 5.94 1.03 10.52
C HIS A 184 4.75 0.38 9.83
N ARG A 185 4.28 -0.75 10.35
CA ARG A 185 3.04 -1.36 9.88
C ARG A 185 1.87 -0.92 10.73
N MET A 186 0.80 -0.46 10.10
CA MET A 186 -0.43 -0.07 10.78
C MET A 186 -1.60 -0.87 10.21
N PHE A 187 -2.47 -1.32 11.09
CA PHE A 187 -3.65 -2.13 10.76
C PHE A 187 -4.90 -1.39 11.20
N PHE A 188 -5.79 -1.14 10.24
CA PHE A 188 -7.04 -0.44 10.44
C PHE A 188 -8.24 -1.31 10.07
N VAL A 189 -9.34 -1.12 10.79
CA VAL A 189 -10.63 -1.75 10.52
C VAL A 189 -11.69 -0.67 10.34
N ASN A 190 -12.47 -0.79 9.27
CA ASN A 190 -13.60 0.09 9.01
C ASN A 190 -14.78 -0.30 9.92
N LEU A 191 -15.15 0.63 10.80
CA LEU A 191 -16.26 0.48 11.75
C LEU A 191 -17.53 1.22 11.30
N PHE A 192 -17.48 1.94 10.18
CA PHE A 192 -18.62 2.75 9.73
C PHE A 192 -19.53 1.97 8.80
N ASP A 193 -18.96 1.18 7.89
CA ASP A 193 -19.72 0.44 6.89
C ASP A 193 -20.20 -0.90 7.46
N ILE A 194 -21.52 -1.12 7.44
CA ILE A 194 -22.15 -2.32 8.01
C ILE A 194 -21.61 -3.62 7.41
N VAL A 195 -21.33 -3.61 6.10
CA VAL A 195 -20.76 -4.76 5.38
C VAL A 195 -19.37 -5.13 5.92
N CYS A 196 -18.64 -4.18 6.48
CA CYS A 196 -17.35 -4.44 7.12
C CYS A 196 -17.52 -4.87 8.57
N LEU A 197 -18.37 -4.21 9.34
CA LEU A 197 -18.67 -4.58 10.73
C LEU A 197 -19.17 -6.01 10.86
N GLU A 198 -20.05 -6.45 9.96
CA GLU A 198 -20.60 -7.81 9.97
C GLU A 198 -19.51 -8.88 9.91
N LYS A 199 -18.36 -8.61 9.27
CA LYS A 199 -17.24 -9.55 9.15
C LYS A 199 -16.42 -9.71 10.44
N PHE A 200 -16.59 -8.84 11.42
CA PHE A 200 -15.87 -8.89 12.71
C PHE A 200 -16.75 -9.31 13.87
N LEU A 201 -18.05 -9.05 13.77
CA LEU A 201 -19.01 -9.28 14.85
C LEU A 201 -19.78 -10.60 14.71
N PHE A 202 -19.82 -11.18 13.51
CA PHE A 202 -20.56 -12.41 13.17
C PHE A 202 -19.70 -13.34 12.32
#